data_AF-A0A4V2Q107-F1
#
_entry.id   AF-A0A4V2Q107-F1
#
_cell.length_a   1.000
_cell.length_b   1.000
_cell.length_c   1.000
_cell.angle_alpha   90.00
_cell.angle_beta   90.00
_cell.angle_gamma   90.00
#
_symmetry.space_group_name_H-M   'P 1'
#
loop_
_entity.id
_entity.type
_entity.pdbx_description
1 polymer ?
#
loop_
_entity_poly.entity_id
_entity_poly.type
_entity_poly.pdbx_seq_one_letter_code
_entity_poly.pdbx_strand_id
1 'polypeptide(L)' 'MNRKKTACAAQRLNASHVVEAELEHLDWATKQPAQRLLDAVYWRRRVLAVKCGFELTELQVMRLEKILQRLGHSPE' A
#
# COMPACT_ATOMS: atom_id res chain seq x y z
N MET A 1 -8.11 27.84 22.60
CA MET A 1 -7.88 27.93 21.14
C MET A 1 -7.17 26.69 20.66
N ASN A 2 -7.75 26.03 19.67
CA ASN A 2 -7.48 24.67 19.19
C ASN A 2 -6.09 24.56 18.54
N ARG A 3 -5.13 23.85 19.17
CA ARG A 3 -3.85 23.48 18.53
C ARG A 3 -4.14 22.39 17.50
N LYS A 4 -4.37 22.84 16.27
CA LYS A 4 -4.55 22.00 15.09
C LYS A 4 -3.30 21.14 14.95
N LYS A 5 -3.43 19.83 15.15
CA LYS A 5 -2.44 18.83 14.73
C LYS A 5 -2.15 19.08 13.25
N THR A 6 -1.01 19.69 12.95
CA THR A 6 -0.35 19.51 11.65
C THR A 6 0.15 18.07 11.63
N ALA A 7 -0.79 17.13 11.46
CA ALA A 7 -0.44 15.84 10.91
C ALA A 7 0.15 16.15 9.53
N CYS A 8 1.37 15.68 9.27
CA CYS A 8 1.98 15.72 7.96
C CYS A 8 0.97 15.25 6.92
N ALA A 9 0.28 16.18 6.26
CA ALA A 9 -0.09 16.01 4.87
C ALA A 9 1.25 16.05 4.13
N ALA A 10 2.01 14.94 4.24
CA ALA A 10 3.17 14.70 3.42
C ALA A 10 2.69 14.97 2.00
N GLN A 11 3.35 15.92 1.32
CA GLN A 11 2.99 16.33 -0.03
C GLN A 11 2.91 15.07 -0.88
N ARG A 12 1.69 14.62 -1.16
CA ARG A 12 1.47 13.36 -1.86
C ARG A 12 2.02 13.55 -3.26
N LEU A 13 2.93 12.67 -3.66
CA LEU A 13 3.62 12.83 -4.93
C LEU A 13 2.70 12.40 -6.07
N ASN A 14 2.64 13.21 -7.13
CA ASN A 14 2.02 12.83 -8.39
C ASN A 14 3.05 12.08 -9.23
N ALA A 15 3.08 10.75 -9.08
CA ALA A 15 4.03 9.87 -9.75
C ALA A 15 3.35 8.59 -10.23
N SER A 16 2.32 8.73 -11.07
CA SER A 16 1.47 7.62 -11.51
C SER A 16 2.25 6.41 -12.02
N HIS A 17 3.33 6.62 -12.80
CA HIS A 17 4.15 5.51 -13.32
C HIS A 17 4.91 4.75 -12.22
N VAL A 18 5.41 5.45 -11.20
CA VAL A 18 6.08 4.84 -10.05
C VAL A 18 5.08 4.02 -9.24
N VAL A 19 3.87 4.56 -9.05
CA VAL A 19 2.78 3.87 -8.35
C VAL A 19 2.40 2.58 -9.09
N GLU A 20 2.26 2.61 -10.42
CA GLU A 20 1.95 1.40 -11.19
C GLU A 20 3.03 0.31 -11.03
N ALA A 21 4.31 0.69 -11.14
CA ALA A 21 5.42 -0.25 -10.98
C ALA A 21 5.46 -0.85 -9.57
N GLU A 22 5.25 -0.04 -8.53
CA GLU A 22 5.19 -0.52 -7.15
C GLU A 22 3.97 -1.42 -6.92
N LEU A 23 2.80 -1.09 -7.47
CA LEU A 23 1.61 -1.94 -7.37
C LEU A 23 1.78 -3.27 -8.10
N GLU A 24 2.47 -3.28 -9.25
CA GLU A 24 2.82 -4.52 -9.96
C GLU A 24 3.77 -5.38 -9.13
N HIS A 25 4.83 -4.78 -8.57
CA HIS A 25 5.74 -5.47 -7.69
C HIS A 25 5.03 -6.06 -6.47
N LEU A 26 4.17 -5.28 -5.80
CA LEU A 26 3.41 -5.72 -4.64
C LEU A 26 2.40 -6.82 -4.97
N ASP A 27 1.72 -6.75 -6.12
CA ASP A 27 0.81 -7.82 -6.54
C ASP A 27 1.56 -9.13 -6.83
N TRP A 28 2.72 -9.07 -7.48
CA TRP A 28 3.57 -10.24 -7.71
C TRP A 28 4.13 -10.80 -6.39
N ALA A 29 4.67 -9.95 -5.51
CA ALA A 29 5.32 -10.36 -4.27
C ALA A 29 4.34 -11.01 -3.29
N THR A 30 3.12 -10.47 -3.18
CA THR A 30 2.09 -10.98 -2.27
C THR A 30 1.37 -12.24 -2.77
N LYS A 31 1.65 -12.69 -4.00
CA LYS A 31 1.22 -14.00 -4.52
C LYS A 31 2.24 -15.11 -4.24
N GLN A 32 3.48 -14.76 -3.89
CA GLN A 32 4.49 -15.75 -3.57
C GLN A 32 4.19 -16.41 -2.22
N PRO A 33 4.63 -17.66 -2.00
CA PRO A 33 4.55 -18.29 -0.68
C PRO A 33 5.18 -17.40 0.38
N ALA A 34 4.54 -17.28 1.55
CA ALA A 34 5.03 -16.44 2.62
C ALA A 34 6.45 -16.87 3.02
N GLN A 35 7.44 -16.01 2.72
CA GLN A 35 8.79 -16.18 3.23
C GLN A 35 8.77 -15.81 4.70
N ARG A 36 9.39 -16.63 5.57
CA ARG A 36 9.41 -16.44 7.04
C ARG A 36 9.79 -15.02 7.50
N LEU A 37 10.55 -14.28 6.69
CA LEU A 37 11.00 -12.92 7.01
C LEU A 37 10.02 -11.81 6.57
N LEU A 38 9.16 -12.08 5.58
CA LEU A 38 8.29 -11.09 4.92
C LEU A 38 6.84 -11.58 5.00
N ASP A 39 6.27 -11.44 6.20
CA ASP A 39 4.92 -11.89 6.52
C ASP A 39 3.83 -10.95 5.95
N ALA A 40 2.57 -11.36 6.12
CA ALA A 40 1.43 -10.58 5.63
C ALA A 40 1.35 -9.17 6.26
N VAL A 41 1.85 -8.99 7.49
CA VAL A 41 1.87 -7.71 8.19
C VAL A 41 2.89 -6.76 7.55
N TYR A 42 4.08 -7.25 7.23
CA TYR A 42 5.10 -6.51 6.50
C TYR A 42 4.58 -5.99 5.16
N TRP A 43 3.98 -6.89 4.36
CA TRP A 43 3.43 -6.51 3.06
C TRP A 43 2.28 -5.51 3.20
N ARG A 44 1.42 -5.67 4.21
CA ARG A 44 0.34 -4.71 4.49
C ARG A 44 0.88 -3.32 4.78
N ARG A 45 1.98 -3.20 5.53
CA ARG A 45 2.64 -1.91 5.79
C ARG A 45 3.18 -1.28 4.51
N ARG A 46 3.81 -2.07 3.63
CA ARG A 46 4.32 -1.60 2.33
C ARG A 46 3.20 -1.06 1.44
N VAL A 47 2.11 -1.81 1.32
CA VAL A 47 0.93 -1.41 0.53
C VAL A 47 0.31 -0.12 1.08
N LEU A 48 0.19 0.02 2.40
CA LEU A 48 -0.32 1.25 3.01
C LEU A 48 0.63 2.44 2.86
N ALA A 49 1.94 2.23 2.81
CA ALA A 49 2.92 3.29 2.57
C ALA A 49 2.71 3.93 1.19
N VAL A 50 2.38 3.15 0.16
CA VAL A 50 2.02 3.67 -1.18
C VAL A 50 0.78 4.54 -1.11
N LYS A 51 -0.26 4.08 -0.39
CA LYS A 51 -1.51 4.86 -0.20
C LYS A 51 -1.26 6.21 0.47
N CYS A 52 -0.37 6.25 1.46
CA CYS A 52 -0.05 7.47 2.20
C CYS A 52 0.93 8.40 1.46
N GLY A 53 1.85 7.85 0.64
CA GLY A 53 2.92 8.61 -0.01
C GLY A 53 2.55 9.26 -1.34
N PHE A 54 1.51 8.76 -2.02
CA PHE A 54 1.16 9.18 -3.38
C PHE A 54 -0.30 9.58 -3.51
N GLU A 55 -0.58 10.46 -4.48
CA GLU A 55 -1.94 10.64 -4.98
C GLU A 55 -2.24 9.48 -5.93
N LEU A 56 -3.33 8.77 -5.66
CA LEU A 56 -3.70 7.56 -6.38
C LEU A 56 -4.94 7.82 -7.24
N THR A 57 -4.95 7.28 -8.44
CA THR A 57 -6.17 7.19 -9.24
C THR A 57 -7.14 6.17 -8.64
N GLU A 58 -8.42 6.24 -8.99
CA GLU A 58 -9.42 5.26 -8.53
C GLU A 58 -9.03 3.82 -8.90
N LEU A 59 -8.47 3.63 -10.10
CA LEU A 59 -7.97 2.33 -10.56
C LEU A 59 -6.84 1.80 -9.68
N GLN A 60 -5.89 2.68 -9.32
CA GLN A 60 -4.78 2.32 -8.42
C GLN A 60 -5.28 1.98 -7.02
N VAL A 61 -6.27 2.71 -6.50
CA VAL A 61 -6.90 2.42 -5.21
C VAL A 61 -7.56 1.04 -5.23
N MET A 62 -8.33 0.71 -6.27
CA MET A 62 -8.97 -0.60 -6.40
C MET A 62 -7.93 -1.74 -6.45
N ARG A 63 -6.83 -1.58 -7.19
CA ARG A 63 -5.74 -2.57 -7.23
C ARG A 63 -5.09 -2.75 -5.86
N LEU A 64 -4.83 -1.64 -5.16
CA LEU A 64 -4.26 -1.62 -3.82
C LEU A 64 -5.16 -2.36 -2.82
N GLU A 65 -6.47 -2.11 -2.86
CA GLU A 65 -7.44 -2.78 -1.98
C GLU A 65 -7.51 -4.28 -2.23
N LYS A 66 -7.43 -4.73 -3.49
CA LYS A 66 -7.36 -6.15 -3.83
C LYS A 66 -6.14 -6.84 -3.21
N ILE A 67 -4.99 -6.17 -3.19
CA ILE A 67 -3.78 -6.68 -2.52
C ILE A 67 -4.00 -6.74 -1.01
N LEU A 68 -4.56 -5.68 -0.39
CA LEU A 68 -4.85 -5.65 1.05
C LEU A 68 -5.84 -6.74 1.48
N GLN A 69 -6.85 -7.03 0.67
CA GLN A 69 -7.82 -8.09 0.93
C GLN A 69 -7.16 -9.46 0.97
N ARG A 70 -6.26 -9.75 0.02
CA ARG A 70 -5.47 -11.00 -0.01
C ARG A 70 -4.62 -11.16 1.25
N LEU A 71 -3.98 -10.08 1.68
CA LEU A 71 -3.15 -10.05 2.90
C LEU A 71 -3.96 -10.15 4.20
N GLY A 72 -5.25 -9.82 4.17
CA GLY A 72 -6.18 -9.97 5.30
C GLY A 72 -6.97 -11.28 5.30
N HIS A 73 -6.85 -12.09 4.25
CA HIS A 73 -7.43 -13.42 4.10
C HIS A 73 -6.41 -14.53 4.40
N SER A 74 -5.37 -14.25 5.20
CA SER A 74 -4.53 -15.35 5.70
C SER A 74 -5.43 -16.22 6.57
N PRO A 75 -5.75 -17.45 6.15
CA PRO A 75 -6.46 -18.37 7.02
C PRO A 75 -5.42 -18.78 8.06
N GLU A 76 -5.62 -18.34 9.31
CA GLU A 76 -5.17 -19.15 10.44
C GLU A 76 -6.16 -20.30 10.60
#